data_AF-A0AAE3SMB5-F1
#
_entry.id   AF-A0AAE3SMB5-F1
#
_cell.length_a   1.000
_cell.length_b   1.000
_cell.length_c   1.000
_cell.angle_alpha   90.00
_cell.angle_beta   90.00
_cell.angle_gamma   90.00
#
_symmetry.space_group_name_H-M   'P 1'
#
loop_
_entity.id
_entity.type
_entity.pdbx_description
1 polymer ?
#
loop_
_entity_poly.entity_id
_entity_poly.type
_entity_poly.pdbx_seq_one_letter_code
_entity_poly.pdbx_strand_id
1 'polypeptide(L)'
;MSSTKNEIHQIEKIGAISGILSILMYFSVAALSFLPDPLARLIGFTFPLLWIISFMGLYHFLKKEAHTATLEIAYIFGIIGGALVLSLIVVQVANGMWHQEALETASSEESKKFLRATFRGANRVQAGLDVAFDIFITISWFLFGINIMRSKSFSLVLGLAGCLLSAGLLVLNMITFPTAPAEAGLFDLGPFFGIWVLVFFIWFTVVLYKKKNNTA
;
A
#
# COMPACT_ATOMS: atom_id res chain seq x y z
N MET A 1 17.82 24.48 18.89
CA MET A 1 16.44 24.61 18.34
C MET A 1 16.36 24.66 16.81
N SER A 2 17.40 25.07 16.06
CA SER A 2 17.35 25.07 14.57
C SER A 2 17.54 23.68 13.93
N SER A 3 18.34 22.79 14.54
CA SER A 3 18.60 21.43 14.04
C SER A 3 17.31 20.60 13.88
N THR A 4 16.47 20.59 14.91
CA THR A 4 15.25 19.77 14.96
C THR A 4 14.21 20.20 13.92
N LYS A 5 14.10 21.50 13.60
CA LYS A 5 13.20 21.98 12.55
C LYS A 5 13.64 21.53 11.16
N ASN A 6 14.95 21.47 10.91
CA ASN A 6 15.51 21.00 9.64
C ASN A 6 15.28 19.49 9.44
N GLU A 7 15.50 18.67 10.47
CA GLU A 7 15.28 17.22 10.41
C GLU A 7 13.81 16.87 10.14
N ILE A 8 12.86 17.55 10.81
CA ILE A 8 11.43 17.29 10.60
C ILE A 8 10.99 17.71 9.18
N HIS A 9 11.63 18.70 8.55
CA HIS A 9 11.33 19.04 7.16
C HIS A 9 11.95 18.04 6.16
N GLN A 10 12.99 17.30 6.55
CA GLN A 10 13.58 16.26 5.72
C GLN A 10 12.70 15.00 5.69
N ILE A 11 12.13 14.58 6.82
CA ILE A 11 11.28 13.37 6.85
C ILE A 11 10.01 13.52 6.00
N GLU A 12 9.43 14.72 5.92
CA GLU A 12 8.27 15.00 5.06
C GLU A 12 8.59 14.79 3.57
N LYS A 13 9.74 15.28 3.12
CA LYS A 13 10.19 15.14 1.73
C LYS A 13 10.53 13.70 1.39
N ILE A 14 11.26 13.03 2.28
CA ILE A 14 11.58 11.61 2.15
C ILE A 14 10.27 10.82 2.03
N GLY A 15 9.31 11.05 2.92
CA GLY A 15 8.02 10.37 2.86
C GLY A 15 7.24 10.66 1.58
N ALA A 16 7.20 11.92 1.11
CA ALA A 16 6.51 12.28 -0.12
C ALA A 16 7.11 11.56 -1.35
N ILE A 17 8.44 11.55 -1.48
CA ILE A 17 9.15 10.86 -2.56
C ILE A 17 8.96 9.35 -2.45
N SER A 18 9.09 8.79 -1.24
CA SER A 18 8.87 7.36 -0.99
C SER A 18 7.46 6.93 -1.36
N GLY A 19 6.44 7.76 -1.12
CA GLY A 19 5.07 7.48 -1.53
C GLY A 19 4.92 7.37 -3.05
N ILE A 20 5.51 8.28 -3.81
CA ILE A 20 5.53 8.22 -5.28
C ILE A 20 6.23 6.95 -5.75
N LEU A 21 7.46 6.71 -5.27
CA LEU A 21 8.27 5.56 -5.67
C LEU A 21 7.60 4.24 -5.31
N SER A 22 6.97 4.15 -4.14
CA SER A 22 6.22 2.97 -3.69
C SER A 22 5.13 2.59 -4.69
N ILE A 23 4.27 3.55 -5.08
CA ILE A 23 3.17 3.25 -6.00
C ILE A 23 3.69 2.94 -7.42
N LEU A 24 4.72 3.63 -7.88
CA LEU A 24 5.37 3.30 -9.15
C LEU A 24 5.94 1.88 -9.13
N MET A 25 6.58 1.46 -8.04
CA MET A 25 7.09 0.10 -7.87
C MET A 25 5.96 -0.93 -7.86
N TYR A 26 4.86 -0.67 -7.15
CA TYR A 26 3.67 -1.52 -7.16
C TYR A 26 3.16 -1.77 -8.59
N PHE A 27 2.94 -0.71 -9.38
CA PHE A 27 2.51 -0.85 -10.77
C PHE A 27 3.58 -1.49 -11.66
N SER A 28 4.86 -1.23 -11.39
CA SER A 28 5.97 -1.79 -12.16
C SER A 28 6.05 -3.31 -12.06
N VAL A 29 5.76 -3.89 -10.89
CA VAL A 29 5.73 -5.35 -10.74
C VAL A 29 4.66 -5.99 -11.65
N ALA A 30 3.51 -5.34 -11.79
CA ALA A 30 2.44 -5.82 -12.68
C ALA A 30 2.73 -5.55 -14.16
N ALA A 31 3.29 -4.38 -14.49
CA ALA A 31 3.46 -3.93 -15.87
C ALA A 31 4.74 -4.44 -16.54
N LEU A 32 5.79 -4.73 -15.78
CA LEU A 32 7.12 -5.09 -16.30
C LEU A 32 7.40 -6.58 -16.13
N SER A 33 6.56 -7.42 -16.73
CA SER A 33 6.68 -8.89 -16.68
C SER A 33 7.95 -9.45 -17.32
N PHE A 34 8.73 -8.62 -18.02
CA PHE A 34 9.99 -8.99 -18.66
C PHE A 34 11.23 -8.81 -17.75
N LEU A 35 11.05 -8.29 -16.53
CA LEU A 35 12.17 -8.12 -15.60
C LEU A 35 12.67 -9.48 -15.09
N PRO A 36 13.99 -9.65 -14.88
CA PRO A 36 14.53 -10.82 -14.20
C PRO A 36 13.95 -10.96 -12.79
N ASP A 37 13.64 -12.19 -12.37
CA ASP A 37 13.00 -12.43 -11.06
C ASP A 37 13.70 -11.78 -9.86
N PRO A 38 15.04 -11.75 -9.73
CA PRO A 38 15.69 -11.07 -8.61
C PRO A 38 15.34 -9.58 -8.54
N LEU A 39 15.21 -8.93 -9.70
CA LEU A 39 14.85 -7.52 -9.78
C LEU A 39 13.36 -7.30 -9.51
N ALA A 40 12.48 -8.15 -10.06
CA ALA A 40 11.06 -8.11 -9.76
C ALA A 40 10.79 -8.28 -8.26
N ARG A 41 11.49 -9.22 -7.60
CA ARG A 41 11.44 -9.41 -6.14
C ARG A 41 11.96 -8.19 -5.38
N LEU A 42 13.10 -7.63 -5.79
CA LEU A 42 13.64 -6.43 -5.15
C LEU A 42 12.63 -5.27 -5.18
N ILE A 43 12.01 -5.03 -6.34
CA ILE A 43 10.97 -4.00 -6.50
C ILE A 43 9.75 -4.32 -5.63
N GLY A 44 9.24 -5.55 -5.71
CA GLY A 44 8.06 -6.00 -4.96
C GLY A 44 8.25 -5.93 -3.44
N PHE A 45 9.43 -6.26 -2.92
CA PHE A 45 9.72 -6.18 -1.48
C PHE A 45 10.04 -4.76 -1.02
N THR A 46 10.48 -3.88 -1.92
CA THR A 46 10.82 -2.49 -1.58
C THR A 46 9.57 -1.62 -1.50
N PHE A 47 8.54 -1.86 -2.32
CA PHE A 47 7.36 -1.00 -2.34
C PHE A 47 6.68 -0.84 -0.97
N PRO A 48 6.44 -1.89 -0.17
CA PRO A 48 5.75 -1.76 1.11
C PRO A 48 6.56 -0.95 2.11
N LEU A 49 7.89 -1.12 2.10
CA LEU A 49 8.82 -0.38 2.95
C LEU A 49 8.80 1.11 2.64
N LEU A 50 8.80 1.48 1.35
CA LEU A 50 8.66 2.87 0.95
C LEU A 50 7.28 3.42 1.31
N TRP A 51 6.24 2.60 1.28
CA TRP A 51 4.90 3.04 1.67
C TRP A 51 4.80 3.35 3.17
N ILE A 52 5.40 2.52 4.02
CA ILE A 52 5.56 2.77 5.46
C ILE A 52 6.24 4.13 5.70
N ILE A 53 7.36 4.38 5.02
CA ILE A 53 8.09 5.66 5.12
C ILE A 53 7.21 6.83 4.65
N SER A 54 6.38 6.61 3.64
CA SER A 54 5.45 7.63 3.15
C SER A 54 4.39 8.02 4.18
N PHE A 55 3.85 7.06 4.94
CA PHE A 55 2.94 7.33 6.05
C PHE A 55 3.62 8.12 7.16
N MET A 56 4.89 7.84 7.45
CA MET A 56 5.68 8.62 8.41
C MET A 56 5.77 10.09 7.99
N GLY A 57 6.14 10.36 6.74
CA GLY A 57 6.23 11.74 6.24
C GLY A 57 4.88 12.46 6.23
N LEU A 58 3.82 11.78 5.80
CA LEU A 58 2.47 12.33 5.79
C LEU A 58 1.95 12.65 7.21
N TYR A 59 2.15 11.72 8.16
CA TYR A 59 1.79 11.91 9.56
C TYR A 59 2.46 13.15 10.14
N HIS A 60 3.77 13.29 9.97
CA HIS A 60 4.52 14.43 10.48
C HIS A 60 4.02 15.75 9.89
N PHE A 61 3.71 15.77 8.59
CA PHE A 61 3.18 16.95 7.93
C PHE A 61 1.81 17.37 8.48
N LEU A 62 0.85 16.44 8.49
CA LEU A 62 -0.51 16.73 8.95
C LEU A 62 -0.55 17.07 10.45
N LYS A 63 0.31 16.43 11.26
CA LYS A 63 0.41 16.70 12.70
C LYS A 63 0.79 18.14 13.01
N LYS A 64 1.59 18.79 12.14
CA LYS A 64 1.93 20.22 12.28
C LYS A 64 0.74 21.13 12.06
N GLU A 65 -0.27 20.70 11.31
CA GLU A 65 -1.48 21.48 11.06
C GLU A 65 -2.55 21.23 12.12
N ALA A 66 -2.79 19.96 12.45
CA ALA A 66 -3.67 19.55 13.51
C ALA A 66 -3.28 18.16 14.02
N HIS A 67 -3.03 18.05 15.32
CA HIS A 67 -2.80 16.77 15.97
C HIS A 67 -4.14 16.20 16.47
N THR A 68 -4.58 15.09 15.88
CA THR A 68 -5.84 14.43 16.22
C THR A 68 -5.64 12.94 16.48
N ALA A 69 -6.53 12.33 17.28
CA ALA A 69 -6.51 10.88 17.48
C ALA A 69 -6.71 10.11 16.15
N THR A 70 -7.56 10.62 15.26
CA THR A 70 -7.77 10.00 13.94
C THR A 70 -6.51 9.95 13.10
N LEU A 71 -5.62 10.95 13.22
CA LEU A 71 -4.35 10.99 12.49
C LEU A 71 -3.36 9.95 13.04
N GLU A 72 -3.32 9.75 14.37
CA GLU A 72 -2.46 8.74 14.98
C GLU A 72 -2.91 7.33 14.63
N ILE A 73 -4.22 7.07 14.68
CA ILE A 73 -4.79 5.78 14.29
C ILE A 73 -4.52 5.53 12.81
N ALA A 74 -4.74 6.53 11.94
CA ALA A 74 -4.46 6.43 10.51
C ALA A 74 -3.02 6.01 10.25
N TYR A 75 -2.07 6.67 10.93
CA TYR A 75 -0.65 6.37 10.83
C TYR A 75 -0.32 4.95 11.29
N ILE A 76 -0.76 4.55 12.50
CA ILE A 76 -0.49 3.21 13.04
C ILE A 76 -1.06 2.13 12.11
N PHE A 77 -2.29 2.31 11.63
CA PHE A 77 -2.93 1.36 10.73
C PHE A 77 -2.23 1.28 9.38
N GLY A 78 -1.72 2.42 8.87
CA GLY A 78 -0.94 2.45 7.63
C GLY A 78 0.38 1.67 7.76
N ILE A 79 1.07 1.80 8.90
CA ILE A 79 2.29 1.04 9.20
C ILE A 79 1.98 -0.47 9.28
N ILE A 80 0.90 -0.86 9.98
CA ILE A 80 0.47 -2.26 10.07
C ILE A 80 0.10 -2.80 8.69
N GLY A 81 -0.68 -2.06 7.91
CA GLY A 81 -1.04 -2.44 6.53
C GLY A 81 0.20 -2.61 5.65
N GLY A 82 1.16 -1.68 5.71
CA GLY A 82 2.44 -1.79 5.00
C GLY A 82 3.25 -3.02 5.41
N ALA A 83 3.26 -3.38 6.69
CA ALA A 83 3.93 -4.59 7.17
C ALA A 83 3.21 -5.86 6.70
N LEU A 84 1.88 -5.87 6.73
CA LEU A 84 1.06 -7.00 6.27
C LEU A 84 1.25 -7.26 4.79
N VAL A 85 1.24 -6.22 3.94
CA VAL A 85 1.44 -6.41 2.49
C VAL A 85 2.86 -6.86 2.17
N LEU A 86 3.87 -6.41 2.93
CA LEU A 86 5.22 -6.97 2.83
C LEU A 86 5.24 -8.47 3.14
N SER A 87 4.67 -8.87 4.28
CA SER A 87 4.58 -10.27 4.66
C SER A 87 3.83 -11.10 3.62
N LEU A 88 2.70 -10.60 3.12
CA LEU A 88 1.91 -11.22 2.06
C LEU A 88 2.76 -11.51 0.82
N ILE A 89 3.46 -10.49 0.30
CA ILE A 89 4.23 -10.62 -0.95
C ILE A 89 5.40 -11.58 -0.78
N VAL A 90 6.12 -11.50 0.35
CA VAL A 90 7.21 -12.43 0.64
C VAL A 90 6.69 -13.87 0.69
N VAL A 91 5.56 -14.11 1.36
CA VAL A 91 4.94 -15.43 1.45
C VAL A 91 4.45 -15.91 0.07
N GLN A 92 3.80 -15.05 -0.72
CA GLN A 92 3.32 -15.37 -2.06
C GLN A 92 4.46 -15.78 -2.99
N VAL A 93 5.54 -15.01 -3.00
CA VAL A 93 6.72 -15.30 -3.83
C VAL A 93 7.39 -16.61 -3.39
N ALA A 94 7.61 -16.80 -2.09
CA ALA A 94 8.23 -18.02 -1.56
C ALA A 94 7.39 -19.27 -1.85
N ASN A 95 6.07 -19.21 -1.60
CA ASN A 95 5.15 -20.30 -1.89
C ASN A 95 5.13 -20.63 -3.39
N GLY A 96 5.12 -19.62 -4.26
CA GLY A 96 5.16 -19.82 -5.70
C GLY A 96 6.44 -20.55 -6.15
N MET A 97 7.60 -20.10 -5.66
CA MET A 97 8.90 -20.72 -5.97
C MET A 97 8.97 -22.17 -5.51
N TRP A 98 8.65 -22.45 -4.24
CA TRP A 98 8.68 -23.82 -3.71
C TRP A 98 7.65 -24.73 -4.37
N HIS A 99 6.48 -24.21 -4.74
CA HIS A 99 5.49 -24.98 -5.47
C HIS A 99 5.98 -25.38 -6.87
N GLN A 100 6.61 -24.44 -7.58
CA GLN A 100 7.15 -24.71 -8.91
C GLN A 100 8.26 -25.77 -8.86
N GLU A 101 9.22 -25.63 -7.93
CA GLU A 101 10.28 -26.61 -7.71
C GLU A 101 9.72 -28.01 -7.40
N ALA A 102 8.71 -28.08 -6.53
CA ALA A 102 8.05 -29.34 -6.21
C ALA A 102 7.32 -29.97 -7.42
N LEU A 103 6.73 -29.15 -8.30
CA LEU A 103 6.07 -29.63 -9.51
C LEU A 103 7.06 -30.16 -10.55
N GLU A 104 8.23 -29.51 -10.70
CA GLU A 104 9.29 -29.92 -11.62
C GLU A 104 9.91 -31.26 -11.21
N THR A 105 9.98 -31.54 -9.90
CA THR A 105 10.54 -32.78 -9.34
C THR A 105 9.53 -33.94 -9.22
N ALA A 106 8.23 -33.68 -9.41
CA ALA A 106 7.18 -34.68 -9.26
C ALA A 106 7.13 -35.66 -10.45
N SER A 107 7.27 -36.96 -10.15
CA SER A 107 7.35 -38.04 -11.15
C SER A 107 6.00 -38.54 -11.67
N SER A 108 4.89 -38.34 -10.93
CA SER A 108 3.55 -38.82 -11.30
C SER A 108 2.52 -37.70 -11.38
N GLU A 109 1.49 -37.90 -12.22
CA GLU A 109 0.37 -36.97 -12.33
C GLU A 109 -0.46 -36.89 -11.04
N GLU A 110 -0.55 -37.98 -10.28
CA GLU A 110 -1.16 -38.00 -8.95
C GLU A 110 -0.41 -37.07 -7.98
N SER A 111 0.93 -37.13 -7.97
CA SER A 111 1.76 -36.24 -7.15
C SER A 111 1.58 -34.78 -7.55
N LYS A 112 1.53 -34.47 -8.84
CA LYS A 112 1.27 -33.10 -9.33
C LYS A 112 -0.12 -32.60 -8.93
N LYS A 113 -1.16 -33.44 -9.03
CA LYS A 113 -2.52 -33.09 -8.57
C LYS A 113 -2.55 -32.81 -7.07
N PHE A 114 -1.88 -33.63 -6.27
CA PHE A 114 -1.76 -33.42 -4.83
C PHE A 114 -1.04 -32.10 -4.53
N LEU A 115 0.10 -31.83 -5.15
CA LEU A 115 0.85 -30.58 -4.99
C LEU A 115 0.00 -29.35 -5.35
N ARG A 116 -0.75 -29.39 -6.45
CA ARG A 116 -1.68 -28.29 -6.82
C ARG A 116 -2.80 -28.12 -5.78
N ALA A 117 -3.30 -29.19 -5.18
CA ALA A 117 -4.29 -29.10 -4.11
C ALA A 117 -3.68 -28.45 -2.85
N THR A 118 -2.48 -28.85 -2.46
CA THR A 118 -1.73 -28.25 -1.34
C THR A 118 -1.44 -26.77 -1.57
N PHE A 119 -1.00 -26.40 -2.78
CA PHE A 119 -0.75 -25.00 -3.15
C PHE A 119 -2.02 -24.16 -3.10
N ARG A 120 -3.18 -24.69 -3.55
CA ARG A 120 -4.47 -24.01 -3.35
C ARG A 120 -4.80 -23.77 -1.88
N GLY A 121 -4.44 -24.72 -1.00
CA GLY A 121 -4.56 -24.53 0.46
C GLY A 121 -3.70 -23.38 0.97
N ALA A 122 -2.42 -23.34 0.60
CA ALA A 122 -1.51 -22.24 0.96
C ALA A 122 -1.99 -20.89 0.39
N ASN A 123 -2.50 -20.88 -0.85
CA ASN A 123 -3.06 -19.69 -1.48
C ASN A 123 -4.29 -19.13 -0.75
N ARG A 124 -5.06 -19.96 -0.05
CA ARG A 124 -6.17 -19.48 0.79
C ARG A 124 -5.70 -18.80 2.07
N VAL A 125 -4.57 -19.23 2.62
CA VAL A 125 -3.97 -18.58 3.81
C VAL A 125 -3.47 -17.18 3.45
N GLN A 126 -2.75 -17.04 2.34
CA GLN A 126 -2.31 -15.72 1.87
C GLN A 126 -3.49 -14.82 1.46
N ALA A 127 -4.59 -15.37 0.92
CA ALA A 127 -5.81 -14.58 0.68
C ALA A 127 -6.39 -14.00 1.99
N GLY A 128 -6.29 -14.73 3.11
CA GLY A 128 -6.64 -14.19 4.43
C GLY A 128 -5.74 -13.04 4.89
N LEU A 129 -4.44 -13.10 4.57
CA LEU A 129 -3.50 -12.00 4.85
C LEU A 129 -3.80 -10.76 3.98
N ASP A 130 -4.19 -10.97 2.73
CA ASP A 130 -4.60 -9.91 1.80
C ASP A 130 -5.80 -9.12 2.35
N VAL A 131 -6.80 -9.83 2.86
CA VAL A 131 -7.99 -9.22 3.48
C VAL A 131 -7.62 -8.46 4.76
N ALA A 132 -6.72 -9.01 5.59
CA ALA A 132 -6.23 -8.29 6.76
C ALA A 132 -5.50 -6.99 6.37
N PHE A 133 -4.67 -7.05 5.34
CA PHE A 133 -4.03 -5.87 4.75
C PHE A 133 -5.08 -4.84 4.30
N ASP A 134 -6.08 -5.27 3.54
CA ASP A 134 -7.14 -4.40 3.03
C ASP A 134 -7.88 -3.66 4.15
N ILE A 135 -8.20 -4.35 5.25
CA ILE A 135 -8.85 -3.72 6.41
C ILE A 135 -7.99 -2.60 6.98
N PHE A 136 -6.72 -2.88 7.27
CA PHE A 136 -5.84 -1.88 7.88
C PHE A 136 -5.58 -0.71 6.94
N ILE A 137 -5.32 -0.98 5.67
CA ILE A 137 -4.92 0.05 4.72
C ILE A 137 -6.07 0.96 4.32
N THR A 138 -7.28 0.41 4.14
CA THR A 138 -8.46 1.20 3.80
C THR A 138 -8.91 2.06 4.97
N ILE A 139 -8.90 1.53 6.20
CA ILE A 139 -9.21 2.33 7.39
C ILE A 139 -8.15 3.43 7.56
N SER A 140 -6.87 3.11 7.38
CA SER A 140 -5.79 4.11 7.42
C SER A 140 -6.05 5.26 6.46
N TRP A 141 -6.30 4.96 5.19
CA TRP A 141 -6.52 5.99 4.18
C TRP A 141 -7.85 6.71 4.29
N PHE A 142 -8.90 6.05 4.79
CA PHE A 142 -10.15 6.71 5.14
C PHE A 142 -9.92 7.79 6.20
N LEU A 143 -9.18 7.45 7.28
CA LEU A 143 -8.87 8.39 8.36
C LEU A 143 -7.87 9.46 7.93
N PHE A 144 -6.87 9.14 7.10
CA PHE A 144 -6.02 10.16 6.47
C PHE A 144 -6.86 11.10 5.60
N GLY A 145 -7.81 10.58 4.81
CA GLY A 145 -8.74 11.37 4.01
C GLY A 145 -9.51 12.40 4.85
N ILE A 146 -10.01 12.01 6.02
CA ILE A 146 -10.65 12.94 6.97
C ILE A 146 -9.69 14.05 7.42
N ASN A 147 -8.43 13.71 7.73
CA ASN A 147 -7.44 14.70 8.15
C ASN A 147 -6.99 15.60 6.98
N ILE A 148 -6.92 15.07 5.76
CA ILE A 148 -6.64 15.82 4.53
C ILE A 148 -7.77 16.81 4.25
N MET A 149 -9.03 16.43 4.41
CA MET A 149 -10.18 17.33 4.24
C MET A 149 -10.17 18.53 5.20
N ARG A 150 -9.55 18.36 6.39
CA ARG A 150 -9.42 19.40 7.42
C ARG A 150 -8.12 20.20 7.30
N SER A 151 -7.19 19.75 6.47
CA SER A 151 -5.90 20.40 6.24
C SER A 151 -6.09 21.71 5.48
N LYS A 152 -5.26 22.71 5.80
CA LYS A 152 -5.22 23.97 5.05
C LYS A 152 -4.39 23.87 3.78
N SER A 153 -3.56 22.83 3.67
CA SER A 153 -2.63 22.64 2.56
C SER A 153 -3.18 21.78 1.42
N PHE A 154 -4.26 21.04 1.67
CA PHE A 154 -4.89 20.13 0.70
C PHE A 154 -6.32 20.54 0.39
N SER A 155 -6.84 20.08 -0.75
CA SER A 155 -8.23 20.33 -1.13
C SER A 155 -9.17 19.33 -0.45
N LEU A 156 -10.39 19.81 -0.16
CA LEU A 156 -11.48 18.97 0.36
C LEU A 156 -11.77 17.78 -0.56
N VAL A 157 -11.78 18.03 -1.88
CA VAL A 157 -12.07 17.01 -2.90
C VAL A 157 -11.08 15.86 -2.84
N LEU A 158 -9.79 16.16 -2.63
CA LEU A 158 -8.75 15.13 -2.58
C LEU A 158 -8.97 14.19 -1.38
N GLY A 159 -9.27 14.76 -0.20
CA GLY A 159 -9.56 13.97 1.00
C GLY A 159 -10.86 13.18 0.89
N LEU A 160 -11.93 13.77 0.34
CA LEU A 160 -13.20 13.08 0.13
C LEU A 160 -13.06 11.90 -0.85
N ALA A 161 -12.34 12.10 -1.96
CA ALA A 161 -12.06 11.03 -2.91
C ALA A 161 -11.33 9.86 -2.25
N GLY A 162 -10.33 10.15 -1.39
CA GLY A 162 -9.64 9.13 -0.60
C GLY A 162 -10.59 8.34 0.31
N CYS A 163 -11.45 9.04 1.06
CA CYS A 163 -12.44 8.39 1.91
C CYS A 163 -13.39 7.48 1.11
N LEU A 164 -13.92 7.96 -0.02
CA LEU A 164 -14.86 7.19 -0.83
C LEU A 164 -14.21 5.95 -1.46
N LEU A 165 -12.99 6.09 -2.00
CA LEU A 165 -12.26 4.96 -2.58
C LEU A 165 -11.90 3.92 -1.51
N SER A 166 -11.38 4.35 -0.35
CA SER A 166 -11.05 3.43 0.74
C SER A 166 -12.29 2.71 1.29
N ALA A 167 -13.39 3.43 1.52
CA ALA A 167 -14.63 2.82 1.99
C ALA A 167 -15.21 1.84 0.95
N GLY A 168 -15.21 2.23 -0.33
CA GLY A 168 -15.65 1.38 -1.42
C GLY A 168 -14.82 0.10 -1.54
N LEU A 169 -13.50 0.21 -1.52
CA LEU A 169 -12.59 -0.93 -1.58
C LEU A 169 -12.82 -1.89 -0.39
N LEU A 170 -12.93 -1.35 0.82
CA LEU A 170 -13.21 -2.16 2.01
C LEU A 170 -14.54 -2.90 1.90
N VAL A 171 -15.61 -2.19 1.51
CA VAL A 171 -16.94 -2.79 1.38
C VAL A 171 -16.94 -3.91 0.34
N LEU A 172 -16.32 -3.70 -0.82
CA LEU A 172 -16.22 -4.73 -1.85
C LEU A 172 -15.45 -5.96 -1.33
N ASN A 173 -14.29 -5.75 -0.72
CA ASN A 173 -13.50 -6.84 -0.16
C ASN A 173 -14.23 -7.62 0.95
N MET A 174 -15.01 -6.95 1.80
CA MET A 174 -15.79 -7.62 2.84
C MET A 174 -16.97 -8.42 2.28
N ILE A 175 -17.62 -7.94 1.21
CA ILE A 175 -18.74 -8.64 0.57
C ILE A 175 -18.25 -9.88 -0.19
N THR A 176 -17.10 -9.80 -0.84
CA THR A 176 -16.58 -10.91 -1.67
C THR A 176 -15.71 -11.88 -0.91
N PHE A 177 -15.33 -11.56 0.34
CA PHE A 177 -14.55 -12.44 1.20
C PHE A 177 -15.09 -13.89 1.21
N PRO A 178 -14.23 -14.92 1.02
CA PRO A 178 -12.76 -14.86 0.98
C PRO A 178 -12.15 -14.69 -0.42
N THR A 179 -12.96 -14.32 -1.42
CA THR A 179 -12.56 -14.17 -2.82
C THR A 179 -12.35 -12.69 -3.16
N ALA A 180 -11.35 -12.39 -3.99
CA ALA A 180 -11.11 -11.01 -4.42
C ALA A 180 -12.28 -10.50 -5.30
N PRO A 181 -12.58 -9.18 -5.31
CA PRO A 181 -13.71 -8.64 -6.07
C PRO A 181 -13.70 -9.01 -7.56
N ALA A 182 -12.55 -8.91 -8.22
CA ALA A 182 -12.39 -9.28 -9.63
C ALA A 182 -12.72 -10.76 -9.89
N GLU A 183 -12.29 -11.65 -9.00
CA GLU A 183 -12.55 -13.09 -9.10
C GLU A 183 -14.01 -13.43 -8.82
N ALA A 184 -14.69 -12.62 -8.01
CA ALA A 184 -16.13 -12.72 -7.76
C ALA A 184 -16.99 -12.09 -8.87
N GLY A 185 -16.38 -11.59 -9.95
CA GLY A 185 -17.09 -10.94 -11.07
C GLY A 185 -17.51 -9.49 -10.77
N LEU A 186 -17.00 -8.89 -9.69
CA LEU A 186 -17.18 -7.48 -9.36
C LEU A 186 -16.02 -6.64 -9.87
N PHE A 187 -16.21 -5.32 -9.81
CA PHE A 187 -15.21 -4.35 -10.20
C PHE A 187 -14.09 -4.24 -9.15
N ASP A 188 -12.83 -4.19 -9.59
CA ASP A 188 -11.67 -3.99 -8.71
C ASP A 188 -11.31 -2.51 -8.57
N LEU A 189 -11.47 -1.97 -7.36
CA LEU A 189 -11.13 -0.59 -7.03
C LEU A 189 -9.64 -0.39 -6.70
N GLY A 190 -8.86 -1.46 -6.54
CA GLY A 190 -7.44 -1.42 -6.16
C GLY A 190 -6.59 -0.54 -7.08
N PRO A 191 -6.63 -0.73 -8.41
CA PRO A 191 -5.88 0.11 -9.35
C PRO A 191 -6.24 1.60 -9.25
N PHE A 192 -7.53 1.92 -9.09
CA PHE A 192 -8.00 3.30 -8.95
C PHE A 192 -7.54 3.95 -7.65
N PHE A 193 -7.56 3.17 -6.57
CA PHE A 193 -7.01 3.58 -5.29
C PHE A 193 -5.50 3.86 -5.40
N GLY A 194 -4.74 2.97 -6.04
CA GLY A 194 -3.31 3.18 -6.31
C GLY A 194 -3.03 4.46 -7.09
N ILE A 195 -3.78 4.72 -8.16
CA ILE A 195 -3.66 5.97 -8.95
C ILE A 195 -3.95 7.20 -8.09
N TRP A 196 -5.01 7.15 -7.27
CA TRP A 196 -5.34 8.25 -6.37
C TRP A 196 -4.22 8.51 -5.35
N VAL A 197 -3.63 7.45 -4.75
CA VAL A 197 -2.49 7.57 -3.83
C VAL A 197 -1.28 8.20 -4.53
N LEU A 198 -0.99 7.82 -5.77
CA LEU A 198 0.08 8.43 -6.57
C LEU A 198 -0.16 9.93 -6.79
N VAL A 199 -1.35 10.31 -7.24
CA VAL A 199 -1.74 11.71 -7.44
C VAL A 199 -1.63 12.48 -6.12
N PHE A 200 -2.08 11.89 -5.01
CA PHE A 200 -1.95 12.49 -3.69
C PHE A 200 -0.50 12.77 -3.32
N PHE A 201 0.42 11.82 -3.47
CA PHE A 201 1.84 12.02 -3.11
C PHE A 201 2.57 13.00 -4.04
N ILE A 202 2.20 13.06 -5.32
CA ILE A 202 2.67 14.11 -6.24
C ILE A 202 2.21 15.48 -5.73
N TRP A 203 0.94 15.63 -5.38
CA TRP A 203 0.40 16.88 -4.84
C TRP A 203 1.05 17.26 -3.51
N PHE A 204 1.24 16.29 -2.62
CA PHE A 204 1.93 16.47 -1.34
C PHE A 204 3.35 17.00 -1.55
N THR A 205 4.08 16.44 -2.52
CA THR A 205 5.40 16.94 -2.91
C THR A 205 5.33 18.40 -3.35
N VAL A 206 4.40 18.76 -4.24
CA VAL A 206 4.21 20.15 -4.71
C VAL A 206 3.93 21.11 -3.55
N VAL A 207 3.07 20.71 -2.61
CA VAL A 207 2.75 21.50 -1.41
C VAL A 207 4.01 21.76 -0.57
N LEU A 208 4.83 20.75 -0.32
CA LEU A 208 6.06 20.88 0.46
C LEU A 208 7.04 21.88 -0.15
N TYR A 209 7.23 21.86 -1.48
CA TYR A 209 8.14 22.77 -2.16
C TYR A 209 7.60 24.21 -2.24
N LYS A 210 6.30 24.40 -2.45
CA LYS A 210 5.69 25.74 -2.44
C LYS A 210 5.80 26.41 -1.06
N LYS A 211 5.55 25.67 0.02
CA LYS A 211 5.56 26.21 1.39
C LYS A 211 6.95 26.70 1.81
N LYS A 212 8.02 26.05 1.33
CA LYS A 212 9.42 26.48 1.57
C LYS A 212 9.69 27.89 1.00
N ASN A 213 9.20 28.17 -0.21
CA ASN A 213 9.47 29.43 -0.90
C ASN A 213 8.75 30.64 -0.26
N ASN A 214 7.72 30.41 0.55
CA ASN A 214 7.00 31.48 1.27
C ASN A 214 7.57 31.76 2.67
N THR A 215 8.56 30.98 3.11
CA THR A 215 9.20 31.10 4.44
C THR A 215 10.68 31.45 4.37
N ALA A 216 11.23 31.61 3.17
CA ALA A 216 12.57 32.09 2.89
C ALA A 216 12.50 33.56 2.46
#